data_AF-A0A1H1GPL7-F1
#
_entry.id   AF-A0A1H1GPL7-F1
#
_cell.length_a   1.000
_cell.length_b   1.000
_cell.length_c   1.000
_cell.angle_alpha   90.00
_cell.angle_beta   90.00
_cell.angle_gamma   90.00
#
_symmetry.space_group_name_H-M   'P 1'
#
loop_
_entity.id
_entity.type
_entity.pdbx_description
1 polymer ?
#
loop_
_entity_poly.entity_id
_entity_poly.type
_entity_poly.pdbx_seq_one_letter_code
_entity_poly.pdbx_strand_id
1 'polypeptide(L)'
;MPHKSRMSYALPAVIYVVIIGTVFSPDVQPVLAKAFGREPFGFPVAWVVAAIQAIVLFPFVFAMHHFMLIAGQAAADGRSIGKVGLLVYAANVGKLHPHLRRSQIISVAGLVYFVVICGTWIAYADAKGI
;
A
#
# COMPACT_ATOMS: atom_id res chain seq x y z
N MET A 1 -25.04 10.95 -15.38
CA MET A 1 -23.57 10.99 -15.54
C MET A 1 -22.93 10.64 -14.20
N PRO A 2 -22.37 9.44 -13.99
CA PRO A 2 -21.86 9.11 -12.67
C PRO A 2 -20.53 9.83 -12.44
N HIS A 3 -20.42 10.40 -11.25
CA HIS A 3 -19.35 11.21 -10.68
C HIS A 3 -18.01 10.43 -10.55
N LYS A 4 -17.52 9.80 -11.62
CA LYS A 4 -16.32 8.95 -11.66
C LYS A 4 -15.08 9.81 -11.96
N SER A 5 -14.22 10.01 -10.96
CA SER A 5 -12.73 9.96 -11.13
C SER A 5 -11.94 10.55 -9.96
N ARG A 6 -12.44 11.58 -9.24
CA ARG A 6 -11.63 12.25 -8.21
C ARG A 6 -11.48 11.49 -6.89
N MET A 7 -12.48 10.69 -6.49
CA MET A 7 -12.40 9.87 -5.27
C MET A 7 -11.39 8.71 -5.36
N SER A 8 -10.97 8.31 -6.55
CA SER A 8 -10.11 7.12 -6.74
C SER A 8 -8.65 7.34 -6.31
N TYR A 9 -8.24 8.60 -6.11
CA TYR A 9 -6.89 8.96 -5.64
C TYR A 9 -6.89 9.49 -4.21
N ALA A 10 -8.01 10.04 -3.75
CA ALA A 10 -8.13 10.60 -2.40
C ALA A 10 -7.86 9.55 -1.32
N LEU A 11 -8.51 8.38 -1.40
CA LEU A 11 -8.33 7.33 -0.40
C LEU A 11 -6.89 6.76 -0.38
N PRO A 12 -6.28 6.37 -1.52
CA PRO A 12 -4.88 5.97 -1.55
C PRO A 12 -3.92 7.04 -1.00
N ALA A 13 -4.14 8.32 -1.33
CA ALA A 13 -3.31 9.41 -0.84
C ALA A 13 -3.42 9.60 0.68
N VAL A 14 -4.64 9.52 1.23
CA VAL A 14 -4.86 9.58 2.69
C VAL A 14 -4.17 8.41 3.39
N ILE A 15 -4.33 7.19 2.87
CA ILE A 15 -3.69 5.99 3.43
C ILE A 15 -2.16 6.15 3.40
N TYR A 16 -1.61 6.66 2.31
CA TYR A 16 -0.18 6.91 2.17
C TYR A 16 0.35 7.90 3.21
N VAL A 17 -0.32 9.04 3.38
CA VAL A 17 0.06 10.06 4.36
C VAL A 17 -0.06 9.52 5.79
N VAL A 18 -1.13 8.79 6.10
CA VAL A 18 -1.32 8.17 7.42
C VAL A 18 -0.22 7.15 7.72
N ILE A 19 0.11 6.28 6.77
CA ILE A 19 1.16 5.27 6.95
C ILE A 19 2.51 5.94 7.19
N ILE A 20 2.90 6.94 6.38
CA ILE A 20 4.14 7.68 6.60
C ILE A 20 4.10 8.42 7.94
N GLY A 21 2.95 9.02 8.29
CA GLY A 21 2.76 9.74 9.54
C GLY A 21 3.01 8.88 10.79
N THR A 22 2.81 7.55 10.70
CA THR A 22 3.01 6.65 11.85
C THR A 22 4.43 6.66 12.39
N VAL A 23 5.45 6.98 11.57
CA VAL A 23 6.85 7.04 12.02
C VAL A 23 7.12 8.16 13.03
N PHE A 24 6.25 9.17 13.07
CA PHE A 24 6.33 10.25 14.03
C PHE A 24 5.62 9.94 15.35
N SER A 25 4.88 8.82 15.43
CA SER A 25 4.23 8.41 16.67
C SER A 25 5.26 8.15 17.78
N PRO A 26 5.03 8.65 19.01
CA PRO A 26 5.93 8.42 20.14
C PRO A 26 6.08 6.93 20.47
N ASP A 27 5.11 6.09 20.13
CA ASP A 27 5.18 4.64 20.33
C ASP A 27 6.09 3.94 19.31
N VAL A 28 6.27 4.53 18.13
CA VAL A 28 7.03 3.96 17.01
C VAL A 28 8.49 4.41 17.05
N GLN A 29 8.77 5.65 17.46
CA GLN A 29 10.12 6.19 17.48
C GLN A 29 11.16 5.35 18.27
N PRO A 30 10.85 4.76 19.44
CA PRO A 30 11.78 3.89 20.15
C PRO A 30 12.18 2.66 19.34
N VAL A 31 11.22 2.07 18.61
CA VAL A 31 11.44 0.92 17.73
C VAL A 31 12.35 1.31 16.56
N LEU A 32 12.09 2.46 15.93
CA LEU A 32 12.93 2.97 14.85
C LEU A 32 14.35 3.29 15.31
N ALA A 33 14.49 3.89 16.49
CA ALA A 33 15.79 4.19 17.07
C ALA A 33 16.59 2.91 17.40
N LYS A 34 15.92 1.85 17.85
CA LYS A 34 16.55 0.53 18.05
C LYS A 34 16.96 -0.11 16.72
N ALA A 35 16.14 0.05 15.68
CA ALA A 35 16.37 -0.54 14.36
C ALA A 35 17.47 0.15 13.56
N PHE A 36 17.54 1.48 13.60
CA PHE A 36 18.36 2.29 12.67
C PHE A 36 19.31 3.27 13.38
N GLY A 37 19.29 3.32 14.72
CA GLY A 37 19.94 4.36 15.50
C GLY A 37 19.06 5.62 15.63
N ARG A 38 19.42 6.52 16.55
CA ARG A 38 18.66 7.76 16.79
C ARG A 38 18.86 8.79 15.68
N GLU A 39 20.05 8.81 15.09
CA GLU A 39 20.47 9.78 14.08
C GLU A 39 21.17 9.14 12.87
N PRO A 40 20.47 8.31 12.08
CA PRO A 40 21.02 7.76 10.85
C PRO A 40 21.42 8.90 9.90
N PHE A 41 22.64 8.85 9.36
CA PHE A 41 23.22 9.88 8.49
C PHE A 41 23.26 11.29 9.11
N GLY A 42 23.18 11.42 10.44
CA GLY A 42 23.16 12.70 11.15
C GLY A 42 21.80 13.40 11.18
N PHE A 43 20.71 12.73 10.77
CA PHE A 43 19.35 13.27 10.80
C PHE A 43 18.45 12.47 11.76
N PRO A 44 17.41 13.08 12.37
CA PRO A 44 16.51 12.35 13.25
C PRO A 44 15.88 11.15 12.54
N VAL A 45 15.90 9.99 13.21
CA VAL A 45 15.47 8.71 12.62
C VAL A 45 14.07 8.76 11.98
N ALA A 46 13.14 9.49 12.59
CA ALA A 46 11.78 9.65 12.06
C ALA A 46 11.77 10.25 10.64
N TRP A 47 12.61 11.25 10.35
CA TRP A 47 12.67 11.89 9.04
C TRP A 47 13.29 10.97 7.99
N VAL A 48 14.38 10.27 8.35
CA VAL A 48 15.05 9.34 7.44
C VAL A 48 14.12 8.18 7.09
N VAL A 49 13.48 7.58 8.09
CA VAL A 49 12.54 6.48 7.88
C VAL A 49 11.30 6.96 7.12
N ALA A 50 10.75 8.15 7.42
CA ALA A 50 9.64 8.73 6.65
C ALA A 50 9.97 8.86 5.16
N ALA A 51 11.17 9.38 4.83
CA ALA A 51 11.60 9.55 3.45
C ALA A 51 11.76 8.21 2.73
N ILE A 52 12.42 7.24 3.37
CA ILE A 52 12.60 5.90 2.81
C ILE A 52 11.24 5.22 2.64
N GLN A 53 10.38 5.27 3.66
CA GLN A 53 9.05 4.66 3.62
C GLN A 53 8.17 5.30 2.54
N ALA A 54 8.26 6.61 2.33
CA ALA A 54 7.58 7.29 1.23
C ALA A 54 8.03 6.71 -0.12
N ILE A 55 9.34 6.66 -0.38
CA ILE A 55 9.88 6.12 -1.64
C ILE A 55 9.45 4.66 -1.84
N VAL A 56 9.58 3.84 -0.80
CA VAL A 56 9.28 2.40 -0.86
C VAL A 56 7.78 2.15 -1.02
N LEU A 57 6.90 2.92 -0.39
CA LEU A 57 5.46 2.70 -0.46
C LEU A 57 4.79 3.39 -1.65
N PHE A 58 5.44 4.33 -2.32
CA PHE A 58 4.86 5.03 -3.47
C PHE A 58 4.32 4.08 -4.58
N PRO A 59 5.03 3.02 -5.00
CA PRO A 59 4.50 2.04 -5.95
C PRO A 59 3.22 1.34 -5.47
N PHE A 60 3.10 1.12 -4.15
CA PHE A 60 1.92 0.48 -3.57
C PHE A 60 0.68 1.40 -3.64
N VAL A 61 0.84 2.71 -3.42
CA VAL A 61 -0.26 3.69 -3.57
C VAL A 61 -0.82 3.68 -5.00
N PHE A 62 0.08 3.60 -5.99
CA PHE A 62 -0.31 3.49 -7.38
C PHE A 62 -1.10 2.20 -7.64
N ALA A 63 -0.67 1.08 -7.07
CA ALA A 63 -1.40 -0.18 -7.17
C ALA A 63 -2.77 -0.15 -6.47
N MET A 64 -2.89 0.55 -5.35
CA MET A 64 -4.16 0.78 -4.65
C MET A 64 -5.14 1.56 -5.52
N HIS A 65 -4.68 2.57 -6.27
CA HIS A 65 -5.55 3.28 -7.21
C HIS A 65 -6.17 2.31 -8.23
N HIS A 66 -5.37 1.45 -8.86
CA HIS A 66 -5.87 0.44 -9.78
C HIS A 66 -6.80 -0.57 -9.12
N PHE A 67 -6.56 -0.90 -7.85
CA PHE A 67 -7.44 -1.79 -7.09
C PHE A 67 -8.80 -1.14 -6.83
N MET A 68 -8.85 0.17 -6.55
CA MET A 68 -10.10 0.92 -6.40
C MET A 68 -10.92 0.96 -7.70
N LEU A 69 -10.28 1.04 -8.88
CA LEU A 69 -10.97 0.93 -10.16
C LEU A 69 -11.64 -0.44 -10.32
N ILE A 70 -10.93 -1.51 -9.96
CA ILE A 70 -11.45 -2.89 -9.99
C ILE A 70 -12.60 -3.07 -8.99
N ALA A 71 -12.46 -2.55 -7.77
CA ALA A 71 -13.50 -2.59 -6.76
C ALA A 71 -14.76 -1.81 -7.18
N GLY A 72 -14.58 -0.67 -7.85
CA GLY A 72 -15.67 0.07 -8.46
C GLY A 72 -16.40 -0.71 -9.56
N GLN A 73 -15.67 -1.49 -10.36
CA GLN A 73 -16.29 -2.39 -11.34
C GLN A 73 -17.02 -3.55 -10.66
N ALA A 74 -16.44 -4.16 -9.61
CA ALA A 74 -17.09 -5.23 -8.85
C ALA A 74 -18.44 -4.78 -8.25
N ALA A 75 -18.50 -3.55 -7.73
CA ALA A 75 -19.72 -2.95 -7.22
C ALA A 75 -20.74 -2.69 -8.34
N ALA A 76 -20.29 -2.22 -9.52
CA ALA A 76 -21.15 -2.01 -10.68
C ALA A 76 -21.72 -3.32 -11.25
N ASP A 77 -20.96 -4.42 -11.15
CA ASP A 77 -21.39 -5.77 -11.53
C ASP A 77 -22.39 -6.37 -10.50
N GLY A 78 -22.83 -5.59 -9.50
CA GLY A 78 -23.81 -6.01 -8.48
C GLY A 78 -23.30 -7.07 -7.52
N ARG A 79 -21.99 -7.33 -7.50
CA ARG A 79 -21.41 -8.35 -6.63
C ARG A 79 -21.17 -7.75 -5.24
N SER A 80 -21.88 -8.23 -4.22
CA SER A 80 -21.52 -7.96 -2.82
C SER A 80 -20.39 -8.88 -2.43
N ILE A 81 -19.16 -8.44 -2.69
CA ILE A 81 -18.00 -9.29 -2.51
C ILE A 81 -17.36 -9.03 -1.15
N GLY A 82 -17.32 -10.06 -0.29
CA GLY A 82 -16.49 -10.03 0.92
C GLY A 82 -15.01 -9.85 0.58
N LYS A 83 -14.17 -9.53 1.58
CA LYS A 83 -12.74 -9.20 1.40
C LYS A 83 -11.98 -10.20 0.53
N VAL A 84 -12.16 -11.50 0.78
CA VAL A 84 -11.51 -12.59 0.03
C VAL A 84 -12.03 -12.65 -1.40
N GLY A 85 -13.33 -12.54 -1.60
CA GLY A 85 -13.88 -12.60 -2.95
C GLY A 85 -13.44 -11.40 -3.79
N LEU A 86 -13.19 -10.22 -3.18
CA LEU A 86 -12.74 -9.04 -3.93
C LEU A 86 -11.32 -9.25 -4.47
N LEU A 87 -10.46 -9.94 -3.70
CA LEU A 87 -9.14 -10.36 -4.16
C LEU A 87 -9.24 -11.38 -5.31
N VAL A 88 -10.12 -12.37 -5.19
CA VAL A 88 -10.37 -13.37 -6.25
C VAL A 88 -10.92 -12.70 -7.51
N TYR A 89 -11.82 -11.73 -7.35
CA TYR A 89 -12.34 -10.93 -8.45
C TYR A 89 -11.23 -10.13 -9.12
N ALA A 90 -10.41 -9.41 -8.34
CA ALA A 90 -9.28 -8.66 -8.86
C ALA A 90 -8.27 -9.54 -9.63
N ALA A 91 -8.06 -10.77 -9.18
CA ALA A 91 -7.20 -11.75 -9.85
C ALA A 91 -7.78 -12.30 -11.18
N ASN A 92 -9.07 -12.10 -11.45
CA ASN A 92 -9.74 -12.64 -12.65
C ASN A 92 -10.43 -11.58 -13.51
N VAL A 93 -10.51 -10.33 -13.06
CA VAL A 93 -11.31 -9.26 -13.69
C VAL A 93 -10.94 -9.01 -15.14
N GLY A 94 -9.67 -9.14 -15.54
CA GLY A 94 -9.22 -8.92 -16.91
C GLY A 94 -9.71 -9.96 -17.91
N LYS A 95 -10.22 -11.12 -17.46
CA LYS A 95 -10.91 -12.09 -18.33
C LYS A 95 -12.35 -11.65 -18.63
N LEU A 96 -13.02 -11.08 -17.62
CA LEU A 96 -14.41 -10.61 -17.72
C LEU A 96 -14.50 -9.22 -18.38
N HIS A 97 -13.53 -8.37 -18.08
CA HIS A 97 -13.44 -6.97 -18.48
C HIS A 97 -12.04 -6.68 -19.04
N PRO A 98 -11.77 -6.94 -20.34
CA PRO A 98 -10.42 -6.83 -20.93
C PRO A 98 -9.77 -5.45 -20.76
N HIS A 99 -10.57 -4.38 -20.72
CA HIS A 99 -10.10 -3.01 -20.48
C HIS A 99 -9.46 -2.82 -19.09
N LEU A 100 -9.76 -3.70 -18.12
CA LEU A 100 -9.17 -3.69 -16.77
C LEU A 100 -7.93 -4.58 -16.63
N ARG A 101 -7.51 -5.30 -17.68
CA ARG A 101 -6.37 -6.24 -17.61
C ARG A 101 -5.07 -5.56 -17.16
N ARG A 102 -4.82 -4.32 -17.61
CA ARG A 102 -3.66 -3.54 -17.15
C ARG A 102 -3.76 -3.22 -15.66
N SER A 103 -4.92 -2.75 -15.21
CA SER A 103 -5.17 -2.47 -13.79
C SER A 103 -5.02 -3.72 -12.93
N GLN A 104 -5.49 -4.88 -13.40
CA GLN A 104 -5.30 -6.16 -12.73
C GLN A 104 -3.81 -6.46 -12.52
N ILE A 105 -3.00 -6.38 -13.58
CA ILE A 105 -1.56 -6.67 -13.50
C ILE A 105 -0.88 -5.72 -12.51
N ILE A 106 -1.19 -4.42 -12.59
CA ILE A 106 -0.59 -3.42 -11.69
C ILE A 106 -1.00 -3.67 -10.23
N SER A 107 -2.28 -3.96 -9.97
CA SER A 107 -2.76 -4.25 -8.61
C SER A 107 -2.15 -5.52 -8.03
N VAL A 108 -2.06 -6.60 -8.82
CA VAL A 108 -1.45 -7.86 -8.38
C VAL A 108 0.05 -7.68 -8.14
N ALA A 109 0.76 -7.03 -9.06
CA ALA A 109 2.18 -6.75 -8.91
C ALA A 109 2.45 -5.87 -7.66
N GLY A 110 1.62 -4.85 -7.42
CA GLY A 110 1.74 -4.01 -6.23
C GLY A 110 1.44 -4.74 -4.92
N LEU A 111 0.49 -5.68 -4.92
CA LEU A 111 0.25 -6.54 -3.76
C LEU A 111 1.45 -7.43 -3.47
N VAL A 112 2.01 -8.09 -4.50
CA VAL A 112 3.21 -8.92 -4.36
C VAL A 112 4.38 -8.08 -3.84
N TYR A 113 4.59 -6.90 -4.43
CA TYR A 113 5.61 -5.96 -3.99
C TYR A 113 5.44 -5.59 -2.50
N PHE A 114 4.22 -5.23 -2.08
CA PHE A 114 3.95 -4.89 -0.68
C PHE A 114 4.22 -6.07 0.26
N VAL A 115 3.82 -7.29 -0.11
CA VAL A 115 4.12 -8.50 0.67
C VAL A 115 5.63 -8.71 0.82
N VAL A 116 6.41 -8.50 -0.23
CA VAL A 116 7.88 -8.59 -0.17
C VAL A 116 8.47 -7.54 0.76
N ILE A 117 8.00 -6.28 0.69
CA ILE A 117 8.45 -5.22 1.59
C ILE A 117 8.14 -5.56 3.05
N CYS A 118 6.90 -6.00 3.34
CA CYS A 118 6.52 -6.43 4.69
C CYS A 118 7.36 -7.62 5.17
N GLY A 119 7.55 -8.64 4.33
CA GLY A 119 8.38 -9.80 4.65
C GLY A 119 9.85 -9.42 4.92
N THR A 120 10.40 -8.50 4.14
CA THR A 120 11.76 -7.97 4.33
C THR A 120 11.88 -7.25 5.68
N TRP A 121 10.91 -6.41 6.03
CA TRP A 121 10.89 -5.72 7.32
C TRP A 121 10.76 -6.71 8.49
N ILE A 122 9.87 -7.69 8.40
CA ILE A 122 9.67 -8.72 9.43
C ILE A 122 10.98 -9.51 9.65
N ALA A 123 11.61 -9.97 8.58
CA ALA A 123 12.88 -10.71 8.67
C ALA A 123 14.00 -9.85 9.27
N TYR A 124 14.05 -8.55 8.94
CA TYR A 124 15.00 -7.62 9.53
C TYR A 124 14.75 -7.37 11.02
N ALA A 125 13.49 -7.16 11.41
CA ALA A 125 13.09 -6.94 12.80
C ALA A 125 13.43 -8.16 13.68
N ASP A 126 13.11 -9.37 13.19
CA ASP A 126 13.46 -10.63 13.84
C ASP A 126 14.98 -10.76 14.05
N ALA A 127 15.77 -10.50 13.00
CA ALA A 127 17.24 -10.52 13.09
C ALA A 127 17.83 -9.47 14.06
N LYS A 128 17.08 -8.39 14.37
CA LYS A 128 17.46 -7.36 15.34
C LYS A 128 16.83 -7.57 16.73
N GLY A 129 16.03 -8.62 16.92
CA GLY A 129 15.30 -8.91 18.15
C GLY A 129 14.32 -7.79 18.51
N ILE A 130 13.61 -7.25 17.51
CA ILE A 130 12.62 -6.17 17.62
C ILE A 130 11.22 -6.74 17.51
#